data_AF-A0A7S2GKX6-F1
#
_entry.id   AF-A0A7S2GKX6-F1
#
_cell.length_a   1.000
_cell.length_b   1.000
_cell.length_c   1.000
_cell.angle_alpha   90.00
_cell.angle_beta   90.00
_cell.angle_gamma   90.00
#
_symmetry.space_group_name_H-M   'P 1'
#
loop_
_entity.id
_entity.type
_entity.pdbx_description
1 polymer ?
#
loop_
_entity_poly.entity_id
_entity_poly.type
_entity_poly.pdbx_seq_one_letter_code
_entity_poly.pdbx_strand_id
1 'polypeptide(L)'
;MAYVWHRTMGSSYSTPERPPPPAGVTRICVSGWPISPPTRRADELSKVIASKPGYESWSFLSMMNYKTFLREMLELVKNLDEDVKSQMSTDDKNTRMDEHHSSPFCWLETLGTNNEVVITPIGGRDKLQAWALETFPDDADPGTPK
;
A
#
# COMPACT_ATOMS: atom_id res chain seq x y z
N MET A 1 0.09 4.28 -15.54
CA MET A 1 1.53 4.31 -15.87
C MET A 1 2.35 3.89 -14.64
N ALA A 2 3.49 3.22 -14.81
CA ALA A 2 4.31 2.70 -13.71
C ALA A 2 5.37 3.73 -13.30
N TYR A 3 5.54 3.98 -11.99
CA TYR A 3 6.53 4.94 -11.49
C TYR A 3 7.67 4.25 -10.79
N VAL A 4 8.88 4.72 -11.11
CA VAL A 4 10.15 4.18 -10.63
C VAL A 4 10.58 4.91 -9.37
N TRP A 5 10.73 4.17 -8.27
CA TRP A 5 11.33 4.73 -7.06
C TRP A 5 12.85 4.80 -7.19
N HIS A 6 13.40 6.00 -7.41
CA HIS A 6 14.84 6.24 -7.34
C HIS A 6 15.24 6.66 -5.91
N ARG A 7 16.18 5.91 -5.32
CA ARG A 7 16.80 6.21 -4.02
C ARG A 7 17.40 7.62 -4.02
N THR A 8 16.86 8.55 -3.22
CA THR A 8 17.60 9.75 -2.83
C THR A 8 18.26 9.50 -1.47
N MET A 9 19.59 9.39 -1.45
CA MET A 9 20.36 9.38 -0.21
C MET A 9 20.27 10.78 0.42
N GLY A 10 19.46 10.98 1.47
CA GLY A 10 19.42 12.32 2.07
C GLY A 10 18.33 12.67 3.09
N SER A 11 17.81 11.74 3.91
CA SER A 11 16.94 12.11 5.05
C SER A 11 17.43 11.44 6.33
N SER A 12 17.76 12.25 7.35
CA SER A 12 18.38 11.84 8.61
C SER A 12 17.42 11.19 9.62
N TYR A 13 16.17 10.97 9.23
CA TYR A 13 15.21 10.15 9.97
C TYR A 13 14.99 8.88 9.16
N SER A 14 15.64 7.79 9.57
CA SER A 14 15.70 6.57 8.76
C SER A 14 14.33 5.90 8.69
N THR A 15 13.52 6.29 7.69
CA THR A 15 12.56 5.36 7.08
C THR A 15 13.33 4.06 6.82
N PRO A 16 12.91 2.92 7.40
CA PRO A 16 13.67 1.68 7.26
C PRO A 16 13.82 1.36 5.78
N GLU A 17 15.02 0.93 5.39
CA GLU A 17 15.28 0.51 4.03
C GLU A 17 14.33 -0.65 3.70
N ARG A 18 13.48 -0.43 2.71
CA ARG A 18 12.56 -1.45 2.20
C ARG A 18 13.30 -2.17 1.06
N PRO A 19 13.58 -3.49 1.18
CA PRO A 19 14.21 -4.24 0.10
C PRO A 19 13.33 -4.18 -1.15
N PRO A 20 13.83 -4.39 -2.38
CA PRO A 20 12.95 -4.53 -3.54
C PRO A 20 12.02 -5.76 -3.38
N PRO A 21 10.82 -5.77 -3.99
CA PRO A 21 10.00 -6.99 -4.06
C PRO A 21 10.71 -8.06 -4.91
N PRO A 22 10.55 -9.37 -4.60
CA PRO A 22 11.04 -10.43 -5.46
C PRO A 22 10.46 -10.35 -6.87
N ALA A 23 11.23 -10.79 -7.86
CA ALA A 23 10.75 -10.84 -9.24
C ALA A 23 9.51 -11.73 -9.37
N GLY A 24 8.47 -11.23 -10.04
CA GLY A 24 7.20 -11.95 -10.22
C GLY A 24 6.31 -12.01 -8.97
N VAL A 25 6.66 -11.28 -7.89
CA VAL A 25 5.85 -11.19 -6.67
C VAL A 25 5.29 -9.78 -6.53
N THR A 26 4.00 -9.70 -6.18
CA THR A 26 3.35 -8.46 -5.77
C THR A 26 3.43 -8.31 -4.26
N ARG A 27 4.12 -7.28 -3.79
CA ARG A 27 4.16 -6.96 -2.36
C ARG A 27 3.03 -6.02 -1.99
N ILE A 28 2.25 -6.40 -1.00
CA ILE A 28 1.22 -5.56 -0.39
C ILE A 28 1.85 -4.82 0.77
N CYS A 29 1.86 -3.50 0.68
CA CYS A 29 2.48 -2.65 1.67
C CYS A 29 1.44 -1.90 2.51
N VAL A 30 1.66 -1.86 3.82
CA VAL A 30 0.81 -1.13 4.76
C VAL A 30 1.68 -0.21 5.61
N SER A 31 1.29 1.06 5.73
CA SER A 31 1.90 1.99 6.67
C SER A 31 0.86 2.65 7.56
N GLY A 32 1.18 2.87 8.83
CA GLY A 32 0.23 3.47 9.75
C GLY A 32 0.70 3.54 11.19
N TRP A 33 -0.20 4.00 12.06
CA TRP A 33 -0.02 3.95 13.50
C TRP A 33 -0.35 2.54 14.03
N PRO A 34 0.55 1.89 14.80
CA PRO A 34 0.33 0.53 15.30
C PRO A 34 -0.88 0.42 16.24
N ILE A 35 -1.25 1.52 16.92
CA ILE A 35 -2.41 1.56 17.82
C ILE A 35 -3.74 1.77 17.10
N SER A 36 -3.72 2.06 15.80
CA SER A 36 -4.93 2.36 15.03
C SER A 36 -5.63 1.05 14.61
N PRO A 37 -6.89 0.80 15.03
CA PRO A 37 -7.64 -0.38 14.61
C PRO A 37 -7.71 -0.61 13.09
N PRO A 38 -7.98 0.41 12.23
CA PRO A 38 -7.96 0.19 10.78
C PRO A 38 -6.58 -0.19 10.25
N THR A 39 -5.50 0.33 10.85
CA THR A 39 -4.14 -0.05 10.45
C THR A 39 -3.84 -1.50 10.78
N ARG A 40 -4.17 -1.94 12.00
CA ARG A 40 -3.99 -3.34 12.38
C ARG A 40 -4.78 -4.29 11.48
N ARG A 41 -6.03 -3.95 11.15
CA ARG A 41 -6.85 -4.75 10.23
C ARG A 41 -6.27 -4.81 8.81
N ALA A 42 -5.71 -3.71 8.32
CA ALA A 42 -5.05 -3.69 7.00
C ALA A 42 -3.77 -4.54 7.00
N ASP A 43 -2.97 -4.49 8.07
CA ASP A 43 -1.78 -5.34 8.23
C ASP A 43 -2.14 -6.83 8.37
N GLU A 44 -3.18 -7.16 9.14
CA GLU A 44 -3.70 -8.53 9.23
C GLU A 44 -4.20 -9.03 7.86
N LEU A 45 -4.95 -8.20 7.12
CA LEU A 45 -5.42 -8.52 5.77
C LEU A 45 -4.27 -8.72 4.78
N SER A 46 -3.25 -7.84 4.79
CA SER A 46 -2.10 -7.98 3.88
C SER A 46 -1.34 -9.29 4.11
N LYS A 47 -1.21 -9.72 5.38
CA LYS A 47 -0.59 -10.99 5.76
C LYS A 47 -1.42 -12.20 5.31
N VAL A 48 -2.75 -12.12 5.40
CA VAL A 48 -3.63 -13.16 4.86
C VAL A 48 -3.46 -13.29 3.35
N ILE A 49 -3.41 -12.17 2.63
CA ILE A 49 -3.22 -12.20 1.17
C ILE A 49 -1.81 -12.71 0.81
N ALA A 50 -0.79 -12.35 1.60
CA ALA A 50 0.57 -12.85 1.42
C ALA A 50 0.70 -14.38 1.60
N SER A 51 -0.31 -15.08 2.11
CA SER A 51 -0.34 -16.54 2.10
C SER A 51 -0.72 -17.13 0.74
N LYS A 52 -1.10 -16.30 -0.24
CA LYS A 52 -1.46 -16.70 -1.60
C LYS A 52 -0.22 -16.69 -2.51
N PRO A 53 -0.12 -17.60 -3.50
CA PRO A 53 1.00 -17.61 -4.44
C PRO A 53 1.15 -16.28 -5.19
N GLY A 54 2.39 -15.80 -5.33
CA GLY A 54 2.69 -14.56 -6.04
C GLY A 54 2.53 -13.29 -5.20
N TYR A 55 2.26 -13.40 -3.90
CA TYR A 55 2.13 -12.25 -3.01
C TYR A 55 3.07 -12.32 -1.81
N GLU A 56 3.47 -11.15 -1.31
CA GLU A 56 4.12 -11.00 -0.01
C GLU A 56 3.59 -9.74 0.70
N SER A 57 3.85 -9.61 2.00
CA SER A 57 3.44 -8.43 2.78
C SER A 57 4.64 -7.71 3.35
N TRP A 58 4.60 -6.38 3.34
CA TRP A 58 5.53 -5.54 4.09
C TRP A 58 4.75 -4.48 4.87
N SER A 59 5.21 -4.13 6.07
CA SER A 59 4.53 -3.14 6.89
C SER A 59 5.49 -2.22 7.61
N PHE A 60 5.16 -0.93 7.60
CA PHE A 60 5.83 0.10 8.38
C PHE A 60 4.86 0.73 9.36
N LEU A 61 4.88 0.20 10.59
CA LEU A 61 4.02 0.66 11.67
C LEU A 61 4.84 1.48 12.65
N SER A 62 4.59 2.78 12.74
CA SER A 62 5.38 3.67 13.59
C SER A 62 4.52 4.72 14.28
N MET A 63 4.71 4.89 15.59
CA MET A 63 4.10 5.99 16.35
C MET A 63 4.76 7.34 16.04
N MET A 64 6.06 7.34 15.78
CA MET A 64 6.88 8.55 15.65
C MET A 64 7.02 9.01 14.20
N ASN A 65 7.21 8.07 13.28
CA ASN A 65 7.69 8.38 11.93
C ASN A 65 6.62 8.20 10.84
N TYR A 66 5.40 7.78 11.20
CA TYR A 66 4.36 7.51 10.20
C TYR A 66 4.03 8.74 9.35
N LYS A 67 3.90 9.93 9.95
CA LYS A 67 3.54 11.15 9.20
C LYS A 67 4.65 11.61 8.25
N THR A 68 5.91 11.42 8.64
CA THR A 68 7.06 11.69 7.77
C THR A 68 7.07 10.72 6.60
N PHE A 69 6.94 9.43 6.87
CA PHE A 69 6.85 8.38 5.83
C PHE A 69 5.68 8.62 4.87
N LEU A 70 4.49 8.94 5.39
CA LEU A 70 3.32 9.22 4.58
C LEU A 70 3.58 10.40 3.64
N ARG A 71 4.22 11.47 4.12
CA ARG A 71 4.57 12.62 3.28
C ARG A 71 5.49 12.21 2.13
N GLU A 72 6.53 11.42 2.41
CA GLU A 72 7.45 10.91 1.37
C GLU A 72 6.70 10.05 0.35
N MET A 73 5.79 9.18 0.79
CA MET A 73 4.94 8.38 -0.10
C MET A 73 4.01 9.26 -0.95
N LEU A 74 3.42 10.32 -0.38
CA LEU A 74 2.54 11.22 -1.13
C LEU A 74 3.30 12.05 -2.16
N GLU A 75 4.55 12.42 -1.93
CA GLU A 75 5.37 13.06 -2.97
C GLU A 75 5.56 12.13 -4.17
N LEU A 76 5.68 10.81 -3.96
CA LEU A 76 5.68 9.85 -5.07
C LEU A 76 4.32 9.81 -5.78
N VAL A 77 3.21 9.80 -5.01
CA VAL A 77 1.85 9.80 -5.55
C VAL A 77 1.54 11.05 -6.36
N LYS A 78 2.00 12.23 -5.93
CA LYS A 78 1.80 13.50 -6.65
C LYS A 78 2.43 13.52 -8.03
N ASN A 79 3.49 12.74 -8.20
CA ASN A 79 4.15 12.60 -9.49
C ASN A 79 3.40 11.68 -10.44
N LEU A 80 2.42 10.88 -9.98
CA LEU A 80 1.62 9.95 -10.80
C LEU A 80 0.66 10.65 -11.77
N ASP A 81 0.11 9.85 -12.69
CA ASP A 81 -0.96 10.24 -13.61
C ASP A 81 -2.16 10.87 -12.87
N GLU A 82 -2.81 11.87 -13.47
CA GLU A 82 -4.01 12.51 -12.88
C GLU A 82 -5.15 11.52 -12.60
N ASP A 83 -5.29 10.49 -13.43
CA ASP A 83 -6.29 9.44 -13.23
C ASP A 83 -6.08 8.66 -11.92
N VAL A 84 -4.83 8.50 -11.48
CA VAL A 84 -4.51 7.83 -10.20
C VAL A 84 -4.68 8.81 -9.05
N LYS A 85 -4.26 10.06 -9.22
CA LYS A 85 -4.34 11.09 -8.17
C LYS A 85 -5.78 11.47 -7.83
N SER A 86 -6.64 11.52 -8.84
CA SER A 86 -8.06 11.85 -8.68
C SER A 86 -8.88 10.74 -8.03
N GLN A 87 -8.35 9.52 -7.92
CA GLN A 87 -9.03 8.43 -7.22
C GLN A 87 -9.22 8.74 -5.74
N MET A 88 -10.34 8.25 -5.20
CA MET A 88 -10.63 8.35 -3.78
C MET A 88 -9.65 7.47 -3.00
N SER A 89 -9.01 8.06 -1.99
CA SER A 89 -8.10 7.32 -1.12
C SER A 89 -8.83 6.58 0.00
N THR A 90 -10.03 7.03 0.37
CA THR A 90 -10.89 6.40 1.38
C THR A 90 -12.33 6.62 0.98
N ASP A 91 -13.23 5.70 1.32
CA ASP A 91 -14.67 5.77 1.08
C ASP A 91 -15.36 6.76 2.04
N ASP A 92 -14.84 6.96 3.24
CA ASP A 92 -15.52 7.69 4.32
C ASP A 92 -15.19 9.19 4.37
N LYS A 93 -14.01 9.62 3.88
CA LYS A 93 -13.51 11.00 4.09
C LYS A 93 -13.47 11.88 2.86
N ASN A 94 -13.93 11.39 1.73
CA ASN A 94 -13.90 12.11 0.46
C ASN A 94 -12.51 12.74 0.12
N THR A 95 -11.42 12.06 0.49
CA THR A 95 -10.04 12.52 0.22
C THR A 95 -9.48 11.87 -1.03
N ARG A 96 -8.84 12.66 -1.90
CA ARG A 96 -8.09 12.15 -3.05
C ARG A 96 -6.82 11.41 -2.65
N MET A 97 -6.26 10.61 -3.56
CA MET A 97 -5.06 9.80 -3.31
C MET A 97 -3.84 10.65 -2.92
N ASP A 98 -3.65 11.80 -3.57
CA ASP A 98 -2.57 12.76 -3.32
C ASP A 98 -2.79 13.63 -2.07
N GLU A 99 -3.97 13.54 -1.45
CA GLU A 99 -4.38 14.28 -0.25
C GLU A 99 -4.56 13.37 0.98
N HIS A 100 -4.19 12.09 0.87
CA HIS A 100 -4.38 11.11 1.94
C HIS A 100 -3.64 11.53 3.21
N HIS A 101 -4.34 11.62 4.33
CA HIS A 101 -3.73 12.03 5.61
C HIS A 101 -4.11 11.12 6.78
N SER A 102 -4.94 10.11 6.53
CA SER A 102 -5.41 9.15 7.53
C SER A 102 -4.43 7.99 7.72
N SER A 103 -4.74 7.05 8.61
CA SER A 103 -3.97 5.82 8.83
C SER A 103 -4.92 4.63 8.72
N PRO A 104 -4.61 3.58 7.94
CA PRO A 104 -3.36 3.34 7.20
C PRO A 104 -3.34 3.98 5.81
N PHE A 105 -2.14 4.04 5.22
CA PHE A 105 -1.95 4.18 3.77
C PHE A 105 -1.38 2.86 3.22
N CYS A 106 -2.01 2.34 2.17
CA CYS A 106 -1.76 1.04 1.55
C CYS A 106 -1.43 1.22 0.07
N TRP A 107 -0.51 0.40 -0.44
CA TRP A 107 -0.11 0.37 -1.85
C TRP A 107 0.44 -1.00 -2.22
N LEU A 108 0.58 -1.25 -3.52
CA LEU A 108 1.23 -2.43 -4.09
C LEU A 108 2.60 -2.07 -4.64
N GLU A 109 3.51 -3.02 -4.59
CA GLU A 109 4.81 -2.95 -5.26
C GLU A 109 5.02 -4.17 -6.14
N THR A 110 5.51 -3.94 -7.35
CA THR A 110 5.99 -5.00 -8.24
C THR A 110 7.36 -4.62 -8.79
N LEU A 111 8.13 -5.61 -9.20
CA LEU A 111 9.40 -5.39 -9.89
C LEU A 111 9.14 -5.29 -11.41
N GLY A 112 9.42 -4.14 -12.00
CA GLY A 112 9.34 -3.90 -13.44
C GLY A 112 10.49 -4.53 -14.22
N THR A 113 10.49 -4.34 -15.54
CA THR A 113 11.45 -4.98 -16.48
C THR A 113 12.92 -4.59 -16.25
N ASN A 114 13.18 -3.47 -15.58
CA ASN A 114 14.53 -2.94 -15.34
C ASN A 114 14.96 -3.01 -13.87
N ASN A 115 14.39 -3.94 -13.08
CA ASN A 115 14.54 -3.98 -11.61
C ASN A 115 14.03 -2.71 -10.90
N GLU A 116 13.17 -1.97 -11.57
CA GLU A 116 12.55 -0.76 -11.03
C GLU A 116 11.33 -1.15 -10.18
N VAL A 117 11.22 -0.58 -8.98
CA VAL A 117 10.06 -0.80 -8.12
C VAL A 117 8.92 0.05 -8.65
N VAL A 118 7.85 -0.60 -9.11
CA VAL A 118 6.62 0.03 -9.56
C VAL A 118 5.65 0.11 -8.38
N ILE A 119 5.20 1.31 -8.05
CA ILE A 119 4.25 1.56 -6.96
C ILE A 119 2.85 1.78 -7.53
N THR A 120 1.86 1.11 -6.96
CA THR A 120 0.43 1.34 -7.25
C THR A 120 -0.30 1.69 -5.96
N PRO A 121 -0.65 2.97 -5.73
CA PRO A 121 -1.34 3.37 -4.51
C PRO A 121 -2.76 2.78 -4.48
N ILE A 122 -3.17 2.29 -3.30
CA ILE A 122 -4.53 1.78 -3.06
C ILE A 122 -5.32 2.76 -2.19
N GLY A 123 -4.67 3.37 -1.20
CA GLY A 123 -5.30 4.30 -0.25
C GLY A 123 -5.49 3.70 1.15
N GLY A 124 -6.68 3.82 1.72
CA GLY A 124 -7.02 3.37 3.07
C GLY A 124 -7.26 1.87 3.20
N ARG A 125 -7.65 1.46 4.41
CA ARG A 125 -7.98 0.05 4.72
C ARG A 125 -9.19 -0.44 3.92
N ASP A 126 -10.18 0.41 3.78
CA ASP A 126 -11.40 0.18 3.00
C ASP A 126 -11.09 -0.10 1.52
N LYS A 127 -10.23 0.73 0.92
CA LYS A 127 -9.75 0.51 -0.45
C LYS A 127 -8.94 -0.78 -0.59
N LEU A 128 -8.08 -1.09 0.39
CA LEU A 128 -7.37 -2.38 0.41
C LEU A 128 -8.33 -3.57 0.50
N GLN A 129 -9.36 -3.47 1.31
CA GLN A 129 -10.39 -4.50 1.42
C GLN A 129 -11.17 -4.67 0.12
N ALA A 130 -11.58 -3.58 -0.53
CA ALA A 130 -12.26 -3.63 -1.82
C ALA A 130 -11.37 -4.27 -2.90
N TRP A 131 -10.10 -3.86 -2.99
CA TRP A 131 -9.12 -4.46 -3.90
C TRP A 131 -8.94 -5.96 -3.65
N ALA A 132 -8.87 -6.39 -2.38
CA ALA A 132 -8.71 -7.79 -2.03
C ALA A 132 -9.93 -8.63 -2.46
N LEU A 133 -11.15 -8.12 -2.25
CA LEU A 133 -12.39 -8.80 -2.66
C LEU A 133 -12.49 -8.95 -4.18
N GLU A 134 -12.04 -7.94 -4.93
CA GLU A 134 -11.99 -7.99 -6.40
C GLU A 134 -10.92 -8.95 -6.91
N THR A 135 -9.76 -8.98 -6.27
CA THR A 135 -8.62 -9.81 -6.68
C THR A 135 -8.80 -11.29 -6.31
N PHE A 136 -9.48 -11.56 -5.19
CA PHE A 136 -9.68 -12.90 -4.64
C PHE A 136 -11.17 -13.20 -4.40
N PRO A 137 -12.00 -13.24 -5.46
CA PRO A 137 -13.45 -13.42 -5.31
C PRO A 137 -13.81 -14.76 -4.66
N ASP A 138 -13.01 -15.81 -4.89
CA ASP A 138 -13.25 -17.14 -4.33
C ASP A 138 -13.03 -17.22 -2.81
N ASP A 139 -12.32 -16.24 -2.23
CA ASP A 139 -12.13 -16.13 -0.78
C ASP A 139 -13.21 -15.28 -0.09
N ALA A 140 -14.10 -14.67 -0.87
CA ALA A 140 -15.15 -13.76 -0.38
C ALA A 140 -16.41 -14.49 0.11
N ASP A 141 -16.61 -15.77 -0.23
CA ASP A 141 -17.82 -16.53 0.13
C ASP A 141 -17.51 -17.81 0.94
N PRO A 142 -17.63 -17.78 2.28
CA PRO A 142 -17.62 -19.01 3.08
C PRO A 142 -18.95 -19.79 3.03
N GLY A 143 -19.91 -19.42 2.18
CA GLY A 143 -21.32 -19.79 2.31
C GLY A 143 -22.02 -20.46 1.13
N THR A 144 -21.39 -20.69 -0.03
CA THR A 144 -22.00 -21.57 -1.05
C THR A 144 -21.64 -23.04 -0.76
N PRO A 145 -22.62 -23.90 -0.40
CA PRO A 145 -22.35 -25.33 -0.32
C PRO A 145 -21.98 -25.83 -1.73
N LYS A 146 -20.83 -26.49 -1.82
CA LYS A 146 -20.46 -27.30 -3.00
C LYS A 146 -21.39 -28.50 -3.16
#